data_AF-A0AAE0QVC2-F1
#
_entry.id   AF-A0AAE0QVC2-F1
#
_cell.length_a   1.000
_cell.length_b   1.000
_cell.length_c   1.000
_cell.angle_alpha   90.00
_cell.angle_beta   90.00
_cell.angle_gamma   90.00
#
_symmetry.space_group_name_H-M   'P 1'
#
loop_
_entity.id
_entity.type
_entity.pdbx_description
1 polymer ?
#
loop_
_entity_poly.entity_id
_entity_poly.type
_entity_poly.pdbx_seq_one_letter_code
_entity_poly.pdbx_strand_id
1 'polypeptide(L)'
;EGCRYVWLPAAVTMLCFRIPLLLVLLSQVQQYIQASEDFSVPAEWVLLHVVQGHIGAGNYSYLRLNHDGRIILHMLSLKGDADLYVSDKTLRPDFDTYKLQSVTCGHDVVVVPVDFVRPVGIGIYGHPSHLESEFEMRVFYDQTALTEDLFQRDSYSSEQNNDQPKYPQPGTGEEFDEEEPILISNLEKSNEIYVAKVTSTGGIIFFSLQDNVPYHTANIVQEWFEEYDEFKVLIWSPNSPDLDPIKEAILPSGSDLPVLRRCDDDIPAHLAPIQTWLHSLGSYDSEPLGVVDLHPDVFSVPVRLDILHAVEVWQRNFKRISYASVKSRAEVRGGGRKPWKQKGSGRARHGSIRSPLWRGGGVAHGPRGPTSYYYMLPMKVRVQGLKIALTAKLAQDYLHVIDTLEIPTPDPHYLEELVKHRQWGDSVLIVDVGEDFTHNILQATANLKSINIIPAIGLNVHSMLKHESLVLTLEAVKFLEKKLLWHDSRFAPLYPFKLPYSDMP
;
A
#
# COMPACT_ATOMS: atom_id res chain seq x y z
N GLU A 1 -51.93 -13.41 87.47
CA GLU A 1 -51.67 -12.16 88.21
C GLU A 1 -50.42 -11.52 87.61
N GLY A 2 -50.51 -10.25 87.24
CA GLY A 2 -49.64 -9.64 86.24
C GLY A 2 -48.22 -9.31 86.70
N CYS A 3 -47.33 -9.09 85.74
CA CYS A 3 -46.46 -7.91 85.75
C CYS A 3 -45.87 -7.64 84.36
N ARG A 4 -45.64 -6.36 84.09
CA ARG A 4 -45.44 -5.73 82.79
C ARG A 4 -44.04 -5.99 82.20
N TYR A 5 -43.99 -6.19 80.89
CA TYR A 5 -42.78 -6.08 80.07
C TYR A 5 -42.43 -4.61 79.85
N VAL A 6 -41.19 -4.23 80.14
CA VAL A 6 -40.56 -2.98 79.65
C VAL A 6 -39.62 -3.37 78.51
N TRP A 7 -39.86 -2.78 77.35
CA TRP A 7 -39.09 -2.93 76.12
C TRP A 7 -37.84 -2.05 76.15
N LEU A 8 -36.70 -2.61 75.72
CA LEU A 8 -35.59 -1.85 75.13
C LEU A 8 -35.27 -2.50 73.78
N PRO A 9 -35.20 -1.73 72.67
CA PRO A 9 -35.30 -2.27 71.32
C PRO A 9 -33.97 -2.84 70.82
N ALA A 10 -34.07 -3.94 70.06
CA ALA A 10 -33.02 -4.68 69.38
C ALA A 10 -32.24 -3.90 68.29
N ALA A 11 -32.35 -2.57 68.25
CA ALA A 11 -31.70 -1.72 67.26
C ALA A 11 -30.19 -1.52 67.54
N VAL A 12 -29.74 -1.69 68.79
CA VAL A 12 -28.36 -1.38 69.18
C VAL A 12 -27.38 -2.52 68.84
N THR A 13 -27.83 -3.77 68.76
CA THR A 13 -26.95 -4.93 68.50
C THR A 13 -26.69 -5.19 67.01
N MET A 14 -27.55 -4.71 66.11
CA MET A 14 -27.36 -4.86 64.65
C MET A 14 -26.41 -3.80 64.04
N LEU A 15 -26.24 -2.63 64.68
CA LEU A 15 -25.30 -1.60 64.20
C LEU A 15 -23.83 -1.93 64.52
N CYS A 16 -23.56 -2.66 65.61
CA CYS A 16 -22.19 -2.91 66.07
C CYS A 16 -21.37 -3.85 65.16
N PHE A 17 -22.00 -4.67 64.31
CA PHE A 17 -21.29 -5.58 63.39
C PHE A 17 -21.24 -5.08 61.94
N ARG A 18 -22.15 -4.19 61.52
CA ARG A 18 -22.15 -3.65 60.15
C ARG A 18 -21.14 -2.52 59.95
N ILE A 19 -20.93 -1.68 60.97
CA ILE A 19 -19.98 -0.57 60.89
C ILE A 19 -18.52 -1.04 60.75
N PRO A 20 -18.00 -2.01 61.52
CA PRO A 20 -16.63 -2.47 61.35
C PRO A 20 -16.43 -3.23 60.02
N LEU A 21 -17.43 -3.98 59.54
CA LEU A 21 -17.36 -4.66 58.24
C LEU A 21 -17.36 -3.65 57.08
N LEU A 22 -18.18 -2.60 57.17
CA LEU A 22 -18.23 -1.51 56.18
C LEU A 22 -16.96 -0.67 56.22
N LEU A 23 -16.36 -0.46 57.40
CA LEU A 23 -15.06 0.23 57.55
C LEU A 23 -13.89 -0.60 57.04
N VAL A 24 -13.92 -1.93 57.17
CA VAL A 24 -12.92 -2.82 56.57
C VAL A 24 -13.08 -2.89 55.05
N LEU A 25 -14.32 -2.93 54.55
CA LEU A 25 -14.59 -2.84 53.10
C LEU A 25 -14.21 -1.45 52.56
N LEU A 26 -14.50 -0.36 53.29
CA LEU A 26 -14.06 0.99 52.93
C LEU A 26 -12.56 1.14 53.02
N SER A 27 -11.87 0.51 53.99
CA SER A 27 -10.41 0.54 54.07
C SER A 27 -9.76 -0.29 52.96
N GLN A 28 -10.38 -1.41 52.55
CA GLN A 28 -9.92 -2.19 51.40
C GLN A 28 -10.21 -1.48 50.08
N VAL A 29 -11.34 -0.80 49.95
CA VAL A 29 -11.65 0.06 48.79
C VAL A 29 -10.76 1.31 48.77
N GLN A 30 -10.43 1.87 49.93
CA GLN A 30 -9.53 3.02 50.05
C GLN A 30 -8.06 2.62 49.88
N GLN A 31 -7.64 1.40 50.25
CA GLN A 31 -6.36 0.81 49.85
C GLN A 31 -6.32 0.49 48.34
N TYR A 32 -7.45 0.10 47.74
CA TYR A 32 -7.56 -0.11 46.29
C TYR A 32 -7.51 1.20 45.51
N ILE A 33 -8.12 2.27 46.03
CA ILE A 33 -8.11 3.63 45.44
C ILE A 33 -6.78 4.35 45.72
N GLN A 34 -6.14 4.14 46.87
CA GLN A 34 -4.80 4.70 47.17
C GLN A 34 -3.64 3.95 46.51
N ALA A 35 -3.89 2.80 45.87
CA ALA A 35 -2.89 2.15 45.01
C ALA A 35 -2.87 2.75 43.58
N SER A 36 -3.77 3.70 43.26
CA SER A 36 -3.94 4.27 41.92
C SER A 36 -3.56 5.76 41.78
N GLU A 37 -2.68 6.29 42.64
CA GLU A 37 -2.01 7.59 42.45
C GLU A 37 -0.50 7.32 42.69
N ASP A 38 0.40 7.45 41.71
CA ASP A 38 0.81 8.70 41.09
C ASP A 38 1.22 8.51 39.60
N PHE A 39 0.33 8.83 38.66
CA PHE A 39 0.74 9.26 37.33
C PHE A 39 -0.20 10.38 36.87
N SER A 40 0.25 11.63 36.96
CA SER A 40 -0.47 12.77 36.42
C SER A 40 -0.38 12.71 34.90
N VAL A 41 -1.32 11.99 34.27
CA VAL A 41 -1.46 11.95 32.80
C VAL A 41 -1.65 13.40 32.33
N PRO A 42 -0.76 13.93 31.46
CA PRO A 42 -0.96 15.24 30.87
C PRO A 42 -2.31 15.31 30.15
N ALA A 43 -3.01 16.44 30.21
CA ALA A 43 -4.33 16.62 29.57
C ALA A 43 -4.32 16.38 28.04
N GLU A 44 -3.12 16.37 27.44
CA GLU A 44 -2.85 16.23 26.01
C GLU A 44 -2.75 14.76 25.55
N TRP A 45 -2.72 13.80 26.49
CA TRP A 45 -2.63 12.38 26.18
C TRP A 45 -4.01 11.74 26.14
N VAL A 46 -4.38 11.17 25.00
CA VAL A 46 -5.64 10.44 24.85
C VAL A 46 -5.41 8.95 25.04
N LEU A 47 -6.09 8.34 26.00
CA LEU A 47 -6.06 6.89 26.21
C LEU A 47 -6.76 6.19 25.05
N LEU A 48 -6.01 5.36 24.31
CA LEU A 48 -6.52 4.53 23.22
C LEU A 48 -7.02 3.17 23.74
N HIS A 49 -6.15 2.45 24.45
CA HIS A 49 -6.41 1.07 24.86
C HIS A 49 -5.83 0.76 26.24
N VAL A 50 -6.49 -0.17 26.94
CA VAL A 50 -5.98 -0.79 28.17
C VAL A 50 -5.92 -2.30 27.93
N VAL A 51 -4.75 -2.89 28.13
CA VAL A 51 -4.48 -4.31 27.93
C VAL A 51 -4.01 -4.89 29.26
N GLN A 52 -4.72 -5.90 29.75
CA GLN A 52 -4.32 -6.64 30.96
C GLN A 52 -3.99 -8.08 30.59
N GLY A 53 -3.00 -8.67 31.25
CA GLY A 53 -2.59 -10.03 30.97
C GLY A 53 -1.73 -10.65 32.07
N HIS A 54 -1.51 -11.96 31.95
CA HIS A 54 -0.61 -12.73 32.81
C HIS A 54 0.43 -13.45 31.94
N ILE A 55 1.68 -13.52 32.41
CA ILE A 55 2.81 -14.11 31.70
C ILE A 55 3.59 -15.00 32.65
N GLY A 56 3.88 -16.23 32.23
CA GLY A 56 4.70 -17.15 33.01
C GLY A 56 6.19 -16.81 32.98
N ALA A 57 6.93 -17.24 34.00
CA ALA A 57 8.38 -17.09 34.10
C ALA A 57 9.12 -17.47 32.80
N GLY A 58 9.87 -16.53 32.22
CA GLY A 58 10.69 -16.76 31.02
C GLY A 58 9.93 -16.79 29.69
N ASN A 59 8.62 -16.52 29.69
CA ASN A 59 7.80 -16.49 28.49
C ASN A 59 7.55 -15.05 28.00
N TYR A 60 7.15 -14.94 26.73
CA TYR A 60 6.78 -13.68 26.08
C TYR A 60 5.32 -13.66 25.67
N SER A 61 4.68 -12.50 25.80
CA SER A 61 3.43 -12.16 25.13
C SER A 61 3.70 -11.07 24.09
N TYR A 62 3.09 -11.18 22.91
CA TYR A 62 3.35 -10.27 21.79
C TYR A 62 2.10 -9.51 21.39
N LEU A 63 2.25 -8.20 21.22
CA LEU A 63 1.20 -7.29 20.77
C LEU A 63 1.70 -6.51 19.53
N ARG A 64 0.74 -6.07 18.71
CA ARG A 64 1.02 -5.27 17.50
C ARG A 64 0.31 -3.94 17.60
N LEU A 65 1.02 -2.87 17.26
CA LEU A 65 0.53 -1.51 17.30
C LEU A 65 0.51 -0.92 15.89
N ASN A 66 -0.69 -0.68 15.36
CA ASN A 66 -0.93 -0.16 14.01
C ASN A 66 -1.20 1.34 13.96
N HIS A 67 -1.42 1.98 15.12
CA HIS A 67 -1.76 3.41 15.17
C HIS A 67 -0.57 4.27 14.71
N ASP A 68 -0.84 5.22 13.82
CA ASP A 68 0.13 6.21 13.36
C ASP A 68 0.31 7.34 14.40
N GLY A 69 1.45 8.01 14.37
CA GLY A 69 1.79 9.09 15.29
C GLY A 69 2.51 8.64 16.57
N ARG A 70 2.76 9.59 17.48
CA ARG A 70 3.53 9.36 18.71
C ARG A 70 2.66 8.67 19.75
N ILE A 71 3.09 7.49 20.19
CA ILE A 71 2.32 6.63 21.11
C ILE A 71 3.13 6.38 22.37
N ILE A 72 2.49 6.49 23.52
CA ILE A 72 3.10 6.21 24.82
C ILE A 72 2.51 4.91 25.35
N LEU A 73 3.39 3.94 25.57
CA LEU A 73 3.06 2.68 26.24
C LEU A 73 3.43 2.83 27.70
N HIS A 74 2.45 2.68 28.58
CA HIS A 74 2.64 2.74 30.02
C HIS A 74 2.25 1.39 30.62
N MET A 75 3.22 0.62 31.04
CA MET A 75 3.04 -0.72 31.59
C MET A 75 3.30 -0.73 33.09
N LEU A 76 2.36 -1.34 33.83
CA LEU A 76 2.38 -1.52 35.27
C LEU A 76 2.36 -3.02 35.58
N SER A 77 3.37 -3.48 36.31
CA SER A 77 3.38 -4.84 36.86
C SER A 77 2.55 -4.88 38.14
N LEU A 78 1.35 -5.48 38.08
CA LEU A 78 0.45 -5.64 39.23
C LEU A 78 0.97 -6.70 40.21
N LYS A 79 1.64 -7.73 39.70
CA LYS A 79 2.22 -8.83 40.47
C LYS A 79 3.39 -9.41 39.68
N GLY A 80 4.46 -9.80 40.36
CA GLY A 80 5.68 -10.26 39.69
C GLY A 80 6.43 -9.10 39.03
N ASP A 81 7.17 -9.41 37.97
CA ASP A 81 7.96 -8.43 37.21
C ASP A 81 7.82 -8.74 35.72
N ALA A 82 7.25 -7.81 34.97
CA ALA A 82 7.11 -7.88 33.53
C ALA A 82 7.95 -6.77 32.90
N ASP A 83 8.69 -7.09 31.83
CA ASP A 83 9.52 -6.13 31.09
C ASP A 83 8.92 -5.85 29.71
N LEU A 84 9.08 -4.62 29.20
CA LEU A 84 8.55 -4.19 27.91
C LEU A 84 9.66 -3.99 26.85
N TYR A 85 9.50 -4.64 25.70
CA TYR A 85 10.38 -4.54 24.52
C TYR A 85 9.60 -4.07 23.30
N VAL A 86 10.17 -3.14 22.52
CA VAL A 86 9.50 -2.57 21.34
C VAL A 86 10.46 -2.52 20.14
N SER A 87 9.95 -2.88 18.97
CA SER A 87 10.71 -2.92 17.71
C SER A 87 9.84 -2.55 16.50
N ASP A 88 10.42 -1.78 15.58
CA ASP A 88 9.86 -1.48 14.25
C ASP A 88 10.34 -2.45 13.16
N LYS A 89 11.35 -3.29 13.47
CA LYS A 89 11.93 -4.24 12.51
C LYS A 89 11.36 -5.65 12.63
N THR A 90 10.90 -6.01 13.83
CA THR A 90 10.44 -7.35 14.17
C THR A 90 9.12 -7.27 14.93
N LEU A 91 8.15 -8.10 14.55
CA LEU A 91 6.84 -8.16 15.22
C LEU A 91 6.86 -8.97 16.53
N ARG A 92 7.99 -9.60 16.84
CA ARG A 92 8.24 -10.37 18.04
C ARG A 92 9.59 -9.95 18.63
N PRO A 93 9.68 -8.75 19.23
CA PRO A 93 10.93 -8.33 19.86
C PRO A 93 11.21 -9.20 21.09
N ASP A 94 12.44 -9.63 21.21
CA ASP A 94 12.97 -10.37 22.36
C ASP A 94 14.10 -9.57 23.02
N PHE A 95 14.72 -10.14 24.05
CA PHE A 95 15.84 -9.53 24.76
C PHE A 95 17.05 -9.21 23.85
N ASP A 96 17.26 -9.93 22.76
CA ASP A 96 18.40 -9.71 21.86
C ASP A 96 18.06 -8.76 20.69
N THR A 97 16.78 -8.63 20.33
CA THR A 97 16.32 -7.93 19.13
C THR A 97 15.19 -6.93 19.42
N TYR A 98 15.54 -5.85 20.13
CA TYR A 98 14.67 -4.70 20.39
C TYR A 98 15.31 -3.37 19.96
N LYS A 99 14.48 -2.32 19.82
CA LYS A 99 14.93 -0.95 19.53
C LYS A 99 14.70 0.00 20.71
N LEU A 100 13.62 -0.22 21.46
CA LEU A 100 13.32 0.48 22.71
C LEU A 100 12.98 -0.54 23.79
N GLN A 101 13.41 -0.26 25.01
CA GLN A 101 13.10 -1.03 26.22
C GLN A 101 12.78 -0.05 27.35
N SER A 102 11.95 -0.46 28.30
CA SER A 102 11.81 0.25 29.57
C SER A 102 13.10 0.20 30.40
N VAL A 103 13.38 1.25 31.16
CA VAL A 103 14.67 1.43 31.87
C VAL A 103 14.50 1.26 33.39
N THR A 104 13.27 1.05 33.89
CA THR A 104 12.95 1.20 35.32
C THR A 104 12.06 0.10 35.84
N CYS A 105 12.55 -0.75 36.76
CA CYS A 105 11.72 -1.75 37.44
C CYS A 105 10.51 -1.08 38.14
N GLY A 106 9.30 -1.37 37.65
CA GLY A 106 8.03 -1.02 38.28
C GLY A 106 7.07 -0.20 37.41
N HIS A 107 7.52 0.93 36.84
CA HIS A 107 6.72 1.78 35.96
C HIS A 107 7.41 1.89 34.61
N ASP A 108 6.94 1.09 33.66
CA ASP A 108 7.60 0.93 32.37
C ASP A 108 6.92 1.83 31.34
N VAL A 109 7.54 3.00 31.11
CA VAL A 109 7.05 3.95 30.10
C VAL A 109 7.96 3.94 28.88
N VAL A 110 7.40 3.59 27.73
CA VAL A 110 8.08 3.60 26.43
C VAL A 110 7.35 4.52 25.47
N VAL A 111 8.06 5.52 24.95
CA VAL A 111 7.53 6.46 23.95
C VAL A 111 7.94 5.97 22.56
N VAL A 112 6.95 5.53 21.78
CA VAL A 112 7.13 5.13 20.38
C VAL A 112 7.02 6.38 19.49
N PRO A 113 8.10 6.76 18.79
CA PRO A 113 8.09 7.96 17.96
C PRO A 113 7.31 7.74 16.66
N VAL A 114 7.01 8.86 15.98
CA VAL A 114 6.29 8.88 14.69
C VAL A 114 7.08 8.12 13.61
N ASP A 115 8.41 8.24 13.63
CA ASP A 115 9.30 7.65 12.61
C ASP A 115 9.40 6.11 12.63
N PHE A 116 8.78 5.42 13.60
CA PHE A 116 8.80 3.95 13.63
C PHE A 116 7.91 3.37 12.51
N VAL A 117 8.43 2.39 11.77
CA VAL A 117 7.66 1.72 10.71
C VAL A 117 6.54 0.90 11.36
N ARG A 118 5.28 1.22 11.02
CA ARG A 118 4.11 0.46 11.48
C ARG A 118 3.90 -0.79 10.59
N PRO A 119 3.44 -1.93 11.14
CA PRO A 119 3.05 -2.16 12.53
C PRO A 119 4.25 -2.34 13.47
N VAL A 120 4.20 -1.71 14.64
CA VAL A 120 5.24 -1.84 15.68
C VAL A 120 4.98 -3.13 16.47
N GLY A 121 6.03 -3.96 16.63
CA GLY A 121 6.01 -5.12 17.50
C GLY A 121 6.30 -4.74 18.95
N ILE A 122 5.47 -5.24 19.86
CA ILE A 122 5.62 -5.08 21.31
C ILE A 122 5.74 -6.49 21.92
N GLY A 123 6.78 -6.71 22.71
CA GLY A 123 7.02 -7.95 23.44
C GLY A 123 7.00 -7.66 24.94
N ILE A 124 6.21 -8.41 25.69
CA ILE A 124 6.13 -8.32 27.15
C ILE A 124 6.70 -9.61 27.72
N TYR A 125 7.74 -9.50 28.52
CA TYR A 125 8.50 -10.63 29.05
C TYR A 125 8.24 -10.83 30.53
N GLY A 126 8.00 -12.07 30.97
CA GLY A 126 7.91 -12.40 32.39
C GLY A 126 9.28 -12.72 32.99
N HIS A 127 9.75 -11.93 33.96
CA HIS A 127 11.06 -12.14 34.56
C HIS A 127 11.16 -13.52 35.28
N PRO A 128 12.23 -14.32 35.07
CA PRO A 128 12.33 -15.68 35.61
C PRO A 128 12.30 -15.80 37.15
N SER A 129 12.55 -14.71 37.87
CA SER A 129 12.51 -14.68 39.35
C SER A 129 11.09 -14.77 39.92
N HIS A 130 10.07 -14.54 39.10
CA HIS A 130 8.66 -14.64 39.47
C HIS A 130 7.98 -15.74 38.66
N LEU A 131 7.25 -16.64 39.33
CA LEU A 131 6.58 -17.77 38.67
C LEU A 131 5.54 -17.30 37.63
N GLU A 132 4.87 -16.20 37.94
CA GLU A 132 3.88 -15.56 37.08
C GLU A 132 3.89 -14.05 37.35
N SER A 133 3.85 -13.27 36.27
CA SER A 133 3.77 -11.82 36.28
C SER A 133 2.44 -11.37 35.68
N GLU A 134 1.68 -10.57 36.43
CA GLU A 134 0.41 -9.95 36.00
C GLU A 134 0.69 -8.48 35.69
N PHE A 135 0.22 -7.99 34.54
CA PHE A 135 0.50 -6.63 34.09
C PHE A 135 -0.75 -5.93 33.54
N GLU A 136 -0.75 -4.61 33.63
CA GLU A 136 -1.68 -3.71 32.95
C GLU A 136 -0.89 -2.71 32.11
N MET A 137 -1.14 -2.70 30.80
CA MET A 137 -0.56 -1.75 29.85
C MET A 137 -1.63 -0.79 29.34
N ARG A 138 -1.39 0.51 29.51
CA ARG A 138 -2.20 1.60 28.95
C ARG A 138 -1.48 2.22 27.76
N VAL A 139 -2.20 2.38 26.66
CA VAL A 139 -1.68 2.93 25.40
C VAL A 139 -2.28 4.32 25.22
N PHE A 140 -1.43 5.35 25.19
CA PHE A 140 -1.83 6.73 25.00
C PHE A 140 -1.35 7.28 23.65
N TYR A 141 -2.14 8.17 23.07
CA TYR A 141 -1.79 8.96 21.89
C TYR A 141 -1.48 10.40 22.29
N ASP A 142 -0.33 10.91 21.85
CA ASP A 142 0.10 12.28 22.13
C ASP A 142 -0.35 13.22 20.99
N GLN A 143 -1.27 14.13 21.28
CA GLN A 143 -1.82 15.06 20.28
C GLN A 143 -0.88 16.22 19.93
N THR A 144 0.14 16.50 20.75
CA THR A 144 1.03 17.66 20.55
C THR A 144 2.03 17.49 19.41
N ALA A 145 2.32 16.24 19.03
CA ALA A 145 3.35 15.88 18.05
C ALA A 145 3.10 16.38 16.61
N LEU A 146 1.89 16.87 16.30
CA LEU A 146 1.61 17.53 15.01
C LEU A 146 2.23 18.94 14.89
N THR A 147 2.58 19.57 16.03
CA THR A 147 2.96 21.00 16.08
C THR A 147 4.46 21.24 16.24
N GLU A 148 5.21 20.29 16.81
CA GLU A 148 6.65 20.46 17.10
C GLU A 148 7.58 20.05 15.94
N ASP A 149 7.15 19.13 15.06
CA ASP A 149 7.99 18.58 13.98
C ASP A 149 8.18 19.51 12.77
N LEU A 150 7.43 20.62 12.69
CA LEU A 150 7.65 21.66 11.67
C LEU A 150 8.84 22.57 12.01
N PHE A 151 9.31 22.61 13.26
CA PHE A 151 10.39 23.51 13.69
C PHE A 151 11.73 22.82 13.97
N GLN A 152 11.76 21.49 14.16
CA GLN A 152 13.00 20.76 14.50
C GLN A 152 13.70 20.07 13.32
N ARG A 153 13.07 19.97 12.15
CA ARG A 153 13.72 19.44 10.94
C ARG A 153 14.82 20.34 10.35
N ASP A 154 14.84 21.62 10.69
CA ASP A 154 15.80 22.60 10.15
C ASP A 154 17.02 22.87 11.05
N SER A 155 17.14 22.21 12.21
CA SER A 155 18.32 22.36 13.05
C SER A 155 18.69 21.03 13.68
N TYR A 156 19.62 20.31 13.05
CA TYR A 156 20.70 19.47 13.64
C TYR A 156 21.22 18.51 12.56
N SER A 157 21.99 19.06 11.62
CA SER A 157 22.90 18.28 10.77
C SER A 157 24.33 18.63 11.15
N SER A 158 24.86 17.98 12.18
CA SER A 158 26.30 17.71 12.37
C SER A 158 26.51 17.15 13.76
N GLU A 159 26.81 15.85 13.87
CA GLU A 159 28.02 15.40 14.57
C GLU A 159 28.26 13.90 14.36
N GLN A 160 29.53 13.58 14.18
CA GLN A 160 30.08 12.25 14.00
C GLN A 160 29.96 11.46 15.31
N ASN A 161 29.58 10.18 15.23
CA ASN A 161 30.20 9.18 16.08
C ASN A 161 30.30 7.82 15.38
N ASN A 162 31.52 7.31 15.42
CA ASN A 162 31.90 5.97 14.99
C ASN A 162 31.18 4.94 15.85
N ASP A 163 30.44 4.01 15.23
CA ASP A 163 30.43 2.62 15.65
C ASP A 163 30.00 1.71 14.48
N GLN A 164 30.73 0.61 14.32
CA GLN A 164 30.61 -0.34 13.21
C GLN A 164 29.33 -1.19 13.34
N PRO A 165 28.56 -1.42 12.26
CA PRO A 165 27.57 -2.49 12.26
C PRO A 165 28.21 -3.84 11.89
N LYS A 166 28.14 -4.82 12.81
CA LYS A 166 28.34 -6.24 12.52
C LYS A 166 27.07 -6.81 11.85
N TYR A 167 27.23 -7.43 10.69
CA TYR A 167 26.18 -8.19 10.00
C TYR A 167 25.97 -9.58 10.62
N PRO A 168 24.72 -10.07 10.74
CA PRO A 168 24.44 -11.51 10.74
C PRO A 168 24.11 -12.02 9.33
N GLN A 169 24.59 -13.23 9.04
CA GLN A 169 24.35 -14.02 7.83
C GLN A 169 23.09 -14.90 7.98
N PRO A 170 22.53 -15.48 6.89
CA PRO A 170 21.16 -16.01 6.86
C PRO A 170 21.07 -17.47 7.35
N GLY A 171 20.01 -17.79 8.10
CA GLY A 171 19.48 -19.14 8.34
C GLY A 171 17.97 -19.12 8.09
N THR A 172 17.48 -19.82 7.06
CA THR A 172 16.86 -21.17 7.13
C THR A 172 15.50 -21.22 7.82
N GLY A 173 14.45 -21.37 7.00
CA GLY A 173 13.33 -22.29 7.25
C GLY A 173 12.11 -21.76 8.00
N GLU A 174 10.94 -22.19 7.50
CA GLU A 174 9.64 -22.32 8.20
C GLU A 174 8.81 -21.02 8.27
N GLU A 175 7.50 -21.00 8.12
CA GLU A 175 6.46 -21.91 7.63
C GLU A 175 5.23 -21.00 7.38
N PHE A 176 4.34 -21.40 6.49
CA PHE A 176 3.09 -20.70 6.22
C PHE A 176 2.14 -20.80 7.41
N ASP A 177 1.42 -19.72 7.73
CA ASP A 177 0.03 -19.82 8.16
C ASP A 177 -0.75 -18.60 7.67
N GLU A 178 -1.85 -18.90 6.98
CA GLU A 178 -2.87 -18.00 6.48
C GLU A 178 -3.89 -17.70 7.59
N GLU A 179 -4.27 -16.44 7.81
CA GLU A 179 -5.63 -16.11 8.27
C GLU A 179 -6.13 -14.81 7.61
N GLU A 180 -7.37 -14.89 7.10
CA GLU A 180 -8.10 -13.90 6.30
C GLU A 180 -8.72 -12.76 7.14
N PRO A 181 -9.21 -11.67 6.49
CA PRO A 181 -9.44 -10.36 7.11
C PRO A 181 -10.89 -10.11 7.54
N ILE A 182 -11.10 -9.21 8.51
CA ILE A 182 -12.39 -8.56 8.79
C ILE A 182 -12.21 -7.04 8.93
N LEU A 183 -13.24 -6.33 8.47
CA LEU A 183 -13.28 -5.01 7.85
C LEU A 183 -13.81 -3.88 8.77
N ILE A 184 -13.43 -2.65 8.36
CA ILE A 184 -14.17 -1.37 8.33
C ILE A 184 -14.13 -0.38 9.52
N SER A 185 -14.00 0.88 9.08
CA SER A 185 -14.33 2.20 9.65
C SER A 185 -13.14 2.94 10.29
N ASN A 186 -12.79 4.18 9.95
CA ASN A 186 -13.58 5.32 9.47
C ASN A 186 -12.66 6.49 9.03
N LEU A 187 -13.14 7.32 8.09
CA LEU A 187 -12.77 8.73 7.80
C LEU A 187 -11.30 9.01 7.36
N GLU A 188 -10.95 9.97 6.50
CA GLU A 188 -11.54 11.27 6.18
C GLU A 188 -11.05 11.74 4.79
N LYS A 189 -11.82 12.59 4.10
CA LYS A 189 -11.48 13.16 2.80
C LYS A 189 -10.27 14.10 2.92
N SER A 190 -9.13 13.76 2.31
CA SER A 190 -8.06 14.73 1.99
C SER A 190 -8.05 14.98 0.48
N ASN A 191 -8.47 16.18 0.07
CA ASN A 191 -8.32 16.66 -1.29
C ASN A 191 -6.85 17.07 -1.51
N GLU A 192 -5.98 16.10 -1.83
CA GLU A 192 -4.64 16.42 -2.34
C GLU A 192 -4.64 16.34 -3.87
N ILE A 193 -4.15 17.40 -4.53
CA ILE A 193 -3.94 17.42 -5.98
C ILE A 193 -2.53 16.89 -6.25
N TYR A 194 -2.44 15.78 -6.99
CA TYR A 194 -1.16 15.20 -7.42
C TYR A 194 -0.91 15.54 -8.89
N VAL A 195 0.24 16.16 -9.19
CA VAL A 195 0.71 16.36 -10.56
C VAL A 195 1.77 15.31 -10.88
N ALA A 196 1.60 14.60 -11.99
CA ALA A 196 2.50 13.56 -12.46
C ALA A 196 3.29 14.02 -13.68
N LYS A 197 4.63 13.86 -13.66
CA LYS A 197 5.51 14.08 -14.83
C LYS A 197 5.97 12.75 -15.40
N VAL A 198 5.70 12.50 -16.68
CA VAL A 198 6.32 11.40 -17.45
C VAL A 198 7.60 11.93 -18.10
N THR A 199 8.76 11.36 -17.75
CA THR A 199 10.02 11.68 -18.45
C THR A 199 10.13 10.85 -19.74
N SER A 200 10.91 11.33 -20.71
CA SER A 200 11.25 10.60 -21.95
C SER A 200 11.91 9.23 -21.74
N THR A 201 12.27 8.91 -20.48
CA THR A 201 12.81 7.62 -20.02
C THR A 201 11.79 6.74 -19.29
N GLY A 202 10.50 7.11 -19.25
CA GLY A 202 9.43 6.30 -18.67
C GLY A 202 9.40 6.29 -17.13
N GLY A 203 9.94 7.31 -16.48
CA GLY A 203 9.78 7.54 -15.05
C GLY A 203 8.61 8.49 -14.78
N ILE A 204 7.75 8.13 -13.82
CA ILE A 204 6.69 9.01 -13.31
C ILE A 204 7.15 9.60 -11.97
N ILE A 205 7.19 10.93 -11.86
CA ILE A 205 7.44 11.64 -10.60
C ILE A 205 6.13 12.27 -10.15
N PHE A 206 5.75 12.05 -8.88
CA PHE A 206 4.57 12.65 -8.26
C PHE A 206 4.97 13.79 -7.33
N PHE A 207 4.26 14.91 -7.41
CA PHE A 207 4.36 16.01 -6.44
C PHE A 207 3.04 16.14 -5.69
N SER A 208 3.09 16.26 -4.36
CA SER A 208 1.95 16.64 -3.53
C SER A 208 1.97 18.16 -3.37
N LEU A 209 0.90 18.82 -3.80
CA LEU A 209 0.64 20.23 -3.51
C LEU A 209 -0.42 20.28 -2.41
N GLN A 210 -0.06 20.85 -1.26
CA GLN A 210 -1.02 21.17 -0.21
C GLN A 210 -1.75 22.48 -0.54
N ASP A 211 -3.04 22.52 -0.25
CA ASP A 211 -3.91 23.70 -0.37
C ASP A 211 -3.47 24.82 0.58
N ASN A 212 -2.42 25.59 0.24
CA ASN A 212 -2.21 26.99 0.69
C ASN A 212 -0.95 27.66 0.11
N VAL A 213 -0.57 27.38 -1.13
CA VAL A 213 0.56 28.10 -1.75
C VAL A 213 0.04 29.43 -2.34
N PRO A 214 0.49 30.60 -1.86
CA PRO A 214 0.03 31.88 -2.38
C PRO A 214 0.42 32.05 -3.86
N TYR A 215 -0.46 32.68 -4.65
CA TYR A 215 -0.34 32.92 -6.10
C TYR A 215 1.05 33.38 -6.59
N HIS A 216 1.82 34.07 -5.75
CA HIS A 216 3.17 34.53 -6.08
C HIS A 216 4.20 33.40 -6.23
N THR A 217 4.00 32.27 -5.55
CA THR A 217 4.90 31.09 -5.61
C THR A 217 4.63 30.23 -6.84
N ALA A 218 3.38 30.20 -7.32
CA ALA A 218 3.01 29.52 -8.57
C ALA A 218 3.69 30.17 -9.78
N ASN A 219 3.82 31.50 -9.80
CA ASN A 219 4.53 32.23 -10.86
C ASN A 219 6.05 31.99 -10.84
N ILE A 220 6.66 31.81 -9.66
CA ILE A 220 8.10 31.49 -9.54
C ILE A 220 8.39 30.08 -10.07
N VAL A 221 7.48 29.14 -9.84
CA VAL A 221 7.55 27.79 -10.42
C VAL A 221 7.39 27.86 -11.94
N GLN A 222 6.49 28.70 -12.43
CA GLN A 222 6.27 28.93 -13.86
C GLN A 222 7.49 29.55 -14.58
N GLU A 223 8.14 30.56 -13.99
CA GLU A 223 9.39 31.15 -14.52
C GLU A 223 10.57 30.16 -14.52
N TRP A 224 10.64 29.26 -13.54
CA TRP A 224 11.66 28.19 -13.51
C TRP A 224 11.46 27.12 -14.59
N PHE A 225 10.24 26.97 -15.13
CA PHE A 225 9.89 25.95 -16.12
C PHE A 225 9.90 26.45 -17.57
N GLU A 226 9.93 27.76 -17.82
CA GLU A 226 10.00 28.35 -19.16
C GLU A 226 11.41 28.36 -19.80
N GLU A 227 12.46 27.94 -19.07
CA GLU A 227 13.84 27.90 -19.60
C GLU A 227 14.14 26.65 -20.47
N TYR A 228 13.19 25.71 -20.60
CA TYR A 228 13.32 24.54 -21.47
C TYR A 228 12.13 24.44 -22.43
N ASP A 229 12.37 24.77 -23.70
CA ASP A 229 11.41 24.58 -24.80
C ASP A 229 10.88 23.14 -24.82
N GLU A 230 9.56 23.01 -25.00
CA GLU A 230 8.72 21.78 -25.02
C GLU A 230 8.04 21.34 -23.69
N PHE A 231 7.18 22.17 -23.09
CA PHE A 231 6.20 21.68 -22.09
C PHE A 231 4.84 22.39 -22.17
N LYS A 232 3.75 21.59 -22.10
CA LYS A 232 2.39 22.07 -21.86
C LYS A 232 1.99 21.64 -20.44
N VAL A 233 1.87 22.58 -19.52
CA VAL A 233 1.37 22.33 -18.16
C VAL A 233 -0.16 22.38 -18.21
N LEU A 234 -0.83 21.25 -17.95
CA LEU A 234 -2.29 21.24 -17.77
C LEU A 234 -2.59 21.56 -16.30
N ILE A 235 -2.80 22.84 -16.00
CA ILE A 235 -3.43 23.28 -14.76
C ILE A 235 -4.94 23.23 -14.99
N TRP A 236 -5.65 22.34 -14.30
CA TRP A 236 -7.10 22.41 -14.25
C TRP A 236 -7.50 23.61 -13.40
N SER A 237 -7.84 24.71 -14.06
CA SER A 237 -8.52 25.86 -13.45
C SER A 237 -10.00 25.76 -13.80
N PRO A 238 -10.92 25.79 -12.82
CA PRO A 238 -12.35 25.69 -13.11
C PRO A 238 -12.92 26.90 -13.87
N ASN A 239 -12.11 27.94 -14.17
CA ASN A 239 -12.54 29.15 -14.87
C ASN A 239 -11.50 29.68 -15.87
N SER A 240 -11.09 28.89 -16.88
CA SER A 240 -10.43 29.46 -18.07
C SER A 240 -11.48 29.85 -19.12
N PRO A 241 -11.40 31.04 -19.74
CA PRO A 241 -12.44 31.52 -20.66
C PRO A 241 -12.28 31.06 -22.13
N ASP A 242 -11.28 30.23 -22.46
CA ASP A 242 -10.91 29.87 -23.83
C ASP A 242 -11.05 28.37 -24.13
N LEU A 243 -12.13 27.74 -23.66
CA LEU A 243 -12.53 26.42 -24.15
C LEU A 243 -13.85 26.58 -24.90
N ASP A 244 -13.83 26.33 -26.21
CA ASP A 244 -15.05 26.01 -26.95
C ASP A 244 -15.85 24.99 -26.13
N PRO A 245 -17.19 25.14 -26.01
CA PRO A 245 -17.97 24.28 -25.13
C PRO A 245 -17.77 22.84 -25.58
N ILE A 246 -16.99 22.08 -24.79
CA ILE A 246 -16.95 20.64 -24.84
C ILE A 246 -18.42 20.24 -24.79
N LYS A 247 -18.95 19.62 -25.85
CA LYS A 247 -20.27 18.99 -25.82
C LYS A 247 -20.28 18.16 -24.53
N GLU A 248 -21.04 18.59 -23.53
CA GLU A 248 -21.23 17.82 -22.31
C GLU A 248 -21.63 16.41 -22.75
N ALA A 249 -20.76 15.43 -22.48
CA ALA A 249 -21.02 14.05 -22.84
C ALA A 249 -22.25 13.62 -22.04
N ILE A 250 -23.41 13.59 -22.70
CA ILE A 250 -24.66 13.13 -22.11
C ILE A 250 -24.39 11.70 -21.63
N LEU A 251 -24.55 11.45 -20.33
CA LEU A 251 -24.46 10.10 -19.79
C LEU A 251 -25.56 9.23 -20.43
N PRO A 252 -25.26 7.98 -20.83
CA PRO A 252 -26.20 7.13 -21.56
C PRO A 252 -27.51 6.85 -20.83
N SER A 253 -27.52 7.04 -19.49
CA SER A 253 -28.66 6.81 -18.59
C SER A 253 -29.92 7.64 -18.89
N GLY A 254 -29.84 8.64 -19.76
CA GLY A 254 -30.99 9.48 -20.17
C GLY A 254 -31.33 9.41 -21.66
N SER A 255 -30.76 8.47 -22.41
CA SER A 255 -30.90 8.40 -23.86
C SER A 255 -32.04 7.49 -24.32
N ASP A 256 -32.68 7.86 -25.44
CA ASP A 256 -33.76 7.07 -26.07
C ASP A 256 -33.23 5.85 -26.85
N LEU A 257 -31.91 5.62 -26.83
CA LEU A 257 -31.26 4.54 -27.57
C LEU A 257 -31.44 3.19 -26.87
N PRO A 258 -31.58 2.08 -27.63
CA PRO A 258 -31.84 0.77 -27.04
C PRO A 258 -30.62 0.25 -26.26
N VAL A 259 -30.89 -0.41 -25.13
CA VAL A 259 -29.87 -1.21 -24.42
C VAL A 259 -29.63 -2.48 -25.22
N LEU A 260 -28.50 -2.54 -25.92
CA LEU A 260 -28.15 -3.63 -26.83
C LEU A 260 -27.56 -4.83 -26.10
N ARG A 261 -26.96 -4.62 -24.92
CA ARG A 261 -26.36 -5.68 -24.12
C ARG A 261 -26.59 -5.43 -22.64
N ARG A 262 -27.12 -6.45 -21.95
CA ARG A 262 -27.24 -6.52 -20.50
C ARG A 262 -26.09 -7.33 -19.90
N CYS A 263 -25.84 -7.16 -18.60
CA CYS A 263 -24.90 -8.01 -17.86
C CYS A 263 -25.38 -9.47 -17.84
N ASP A 264 -24.46 -10.40 -18.06
CA ASP A 264 -24.76 -11.84 -18.10
C ASP A 264 -24.72 -12.47 -16.69
N ASP A 265 -23.87 -11.94 -15.80
CA ASP A 265 -23.70 -12.38 -14.41
C ASP A 265 -24.60 -11.58 -13.44
N ASP A 266 -24.91 -12.18 -12.28
CA ASP A 266 -25.79 -11.59 -11.26
C ASP A 266 -25.15 -10.37 -10.59
N ILE A 267 -25.84 -9.24 -10.65
CA ILE A 267 -25.41 -8.00 -10.00
C ILE A 267 -25.86 -8.00 -8.52
N PRO A 268 -25.00 -7.62 -7.56
CA PRO A 268 -25.39 -7.48 -6.16
C PRO A 268 -26.58 -6.53 -6.00
N ALA A 269 -27.57 -6.90 -5.16
CA ALA A 269 -28.85 -6.19 -5.04
C ALA A 269 -28.75 -4.70 -4.64
N HIS A 270 -27.62 -4.26 -4.08
CA HIS A 270 -27.38 -2.89 -3.66
C HIS A 270 -26.68 -2.03 -4.72
N LEU A 271 -26.27 -2.63 -5.85
CA LEU A 271 -25.58 -1.96 -6.94
C LEU A 271 -26.43 -1.97 -8.21
N ALA A 272 -26.20 -0.97 -9.06
CA ALA A 272 -26.78 -0.89 -10.40
C ALA A 272 -25.68 -1.08 -11.45
N PRO A 273 -26.00 -1.62 -12.64
CA PRO A 273 -25.05 -1.66 -13.75
C PRO A 273 -24.64 -0.26 -14.17
N ILE A 274 -23.39 -0.12 -14.61
CA ILE A 274 -22.92 1.10 -15.27
C ILE A 274 -23.24 1.01 -16.75
N GLN A 275 -23.62 2.12 -17.36
CA GLN A 275 -23.90 2.19 -18.79
C GLN A 275 -22.80 2.92 -19.55
N THR A 276 -22.47 2.42 -20.73
CA THR A 276 -21.58 3.07 -21.70
C THR A 276 -22.15 3.01 -23.11
N TRP A 277 -21.68 3.90 -23.98
CA TRP A 277 -22.09 3.99 -25.37
C TRP A 277 -21.47 2.86 -26.21
N LEU A 278 -22.28 2.29 -27.11
CA LEU A 278 -21.78 1.39 -28.14
C LEU A 278 -21.45 2.17 -29.41
N HIS A 279 -20.18 2.17 -29.81
CA HIS A 279 -19.73 2.77 -31.04
C HIS A 279 -19.50 1.71 -32.13
N SER A 280 -19.43 2.17 -33.38
CA SER A 280 -19.00 1.35 -34.53
C SER A 280 -17.78 1.98 -35.20
N LEU A 281 -16.90 1.19 -35.80
CA LEU A 281 -15.72 1.69 -36.53
C LEU A 281 -15.99 1.94 -38.04
N GLY A 282 -17.21 1.69 -38.51
CA GLY A 282 -17.54 1.72 -39.94
C GLY A 282 -17.61 3.12 -40.59
N SER A 283 -17.82 4.18 -39.81
CA SER A 283 -17.92 5.57 -40.32
C SER A 283 -17.33 6.57 -39.32
N TYR A 284 -16.87 7.72 -39.80
CA TYR A 284 -16.35 8.81 -38.97
C TYR A 284 -17.43 9.43 -38.07
N ASP A 285 -18.62 9.67 -38.64
CA ASP A 285 -19.78 10.35 -38.02
C ASP A 285 -20.84 9.37 -37.51
N SER A 286 -20.46 8.14 -37.14
CA SER A 286 -21.45 7.20 -36.63
C SER A 286 -22.00 7.66 -35.27
N GLU A 287 -23.31 7.86 -35.21
CA GLU A 287 -24.03 7.98 -33.95
C GLU A 287 -23.84 6.70 -33.13
N PRO A 288 -23.85 6.79 -31.78
CA PRO A 288 -23.78 5.61 -30.94
C PRO A 288 -24.94 4.66 -31.30
N LEU A 289 -24.63 3.40 -31.56
CA LEU A 289 -25.60 2.39 -31.99
C LEU A 289 -26.61 2.06 -30.87
N GLY A 290 -26.18 2.20 -29.62
CA GLY A 290 -26.99 1.87 -28.44
C GLY A 290 -26.21 2.00 -27.14
N VAL A 291 -26.78 1.44 -26.09
CA VAL A 291 -26.21 1.45 -24.73
C VAL A 291 -25.82 0.02 -24.31
N VAL A 292 -24.73 -0.09 -23.56
CA VAL A 292 -24.20 -1.36 -23.02
C VAL A 292 -24.14 -1.27 -21.50
N ASP A 293 -24.73 -2.26 -20.83
CA ASP A 293 -24.59 -2.45 -19.39
C ASP A 293 -23.27 -3.17 -19.07
N LEU A 294 -22.54 -2.62 -18.09
CA LEU A 294 -21.27 -3.08 -17.55
C LEU A 294 -21.41 -3.45 -16.07
N HIS A 295 -20.75 -4.53 -15.66
CA HIS A 295 -20.83 -5.03 -14.30
C HIS A 295 -20.11 -4.09 -13.30
N PRO A 296 -20.77 -3.66 -12.21
CA PRO A 296 -20.20 -2.68 -11.28
C PRO A 296 -18.97 -3.20 -10.53
N ASP A 297 -18.90 -4.49 -10.17
CA ASP A 297 -17.71 -5.04 -9.48
C ASP A 297 -16.45 -5.17 -10.37
N VAL A 298 -16.55 -4.83 -11.66
CA VAL A 298 -15.42 -4.79 -12.59
C VAL A 298 -15.10 -3.35 -12.99
N PHE A 299 -16.13 -2.56 -13.29
CA PHE A 299 -15.99 -1.22 -13.87
C PHE A 299 -16.33 -0.06 -12.89
N SER A 300 -16.76 -0.37 -11.66
CA SER A 300 -17.12 0.58 -10.59
C SER A 300 -16.37 0.32 -9.27
N VAL A 301 -15.17 -0.25 -9.35
CA VAL A 301 -14.37 -0.54 -8.14
C VAL A 301 -13.70 0.75 -7.66
N PRO A 302 -13.60 1.00 -6.33
CA PRO A 302 -12.88 2.16 -5.82
C PRO A 302 -11.45 2.22 -6.35
N VAL A 303 -11.08 3.37 -6.91
CA VAL A 303 -9.79 3.56 -7.59
C VAL A 303 -8.67 3.58 -6.56
N ARG A 304 -7.91 2.49 -6.51
CA ARG A 304 -6.78 2.29 -5.58
C ARG A 304 -5.44 2.36 -6.32
N LEU A 305 -4.81 3.54 -6.26
CA LEU A 305 -3.54 3.82 -6.96
C LEU A 305 -2.36 3.01 -6.43
N ASP A 306 -2.39 2.65 -5.14
CA ASP A 306 -1.41 1.79 -4.48
C ASP A 306 -1.30 0.41 -5.15
N ILE A 307 -2.44 -0.21 -5.46
CA ILE A 307 -2.50 -1.51 -6.13
C ILE A 307 -2.05 -1.39 -7.59
N LEU A 308 -2.48 -0.34 -8.30
CA LEU A 308 -2.02 -0.09 -9.68
C LEU A 308 -0.49 0.03 -9.73
N HIS A 309 0.09 0.83 -8.84
CA HIS A 309 1.54 1.00 -8.76
C HIS A 309 2.24 -0.33 -8.44
N ALA A 310 1.74 -1.11 -7.48
CA ALA A 310 2.32 -2.40 -7.12
C ALA A 310 2.31 -3.39 -8.31
N VAL A 311 1.20 -3.47 -9.05
CA VAL A 311 1.08 -4.34 -10.23
C VAL A 311 1.99 -3.88 -11.36
N GLU A 312 2.11 -2.57 -11.59
CA GLU A 312 2.99 -1.99 -12.62
C GLU A 312 4.47 -2.27 -12.32
N VAL A 313 4.91 -1.98 -11.09
CA VAL A 313 6.29 -2.27 -10.66
C VAL A 313 6.58 -3.77 -10.73
N TRP A 314 5.61 -4.62 -10.38
CA TRP A 314 5.72 -6.06 -10.57
C TRP A 314 5.94 -6.42 -12.03
N GLN A 315 5.07 -5.95 -12.94
CA GLN A 315 5.15 -6.26 -14.38
C GLN A 315 6.51 -5.88 -14.99
N ARG A 316 7.07 -4.74 -14.57
CA ARG A 316 8.39 -4.26 -15.01
C ARG A 316 9.55 -5.11 -14.48
N ASN A 317 9.47 -5.57 -13.23
CA ASN A 317 10.61 -6.22 -12.55
C ASN A 317 10.62 -7.74 -12.69
N PHE A 318 9.47 -8.42 -12.71
CA PHE A 318 9.44 -9.89 -12.60
C PHE A 318 10.11 -10.61 -13.79
N LYS A 319 10.13 -9.98 -14.97
CA LYS A 319 10.79 -10.47 -16.19
C LYS A 319 12.25 -10.03 -16.30
N ARG A 320 12.73 -9.15 -15.41
CA ARG A 320 14.05 -8.51 -15.52
C ARG A 320 15.16 -9.44 -15.04
N ILE A 321 16.16 -9.61 -15.88
CA ILE A 321 17.42 -10.28 -15.56
C ILE A 321 18.57 -9.32 -15.83
N SER A 322 19.38 -9.03 -14.83
CA SER A 322 20.59 -8.20 -14.99
C SER A 322 21.81 -9.10 -15.17
N TYR A 323 22.45 -8.96 -16.34
CA TYR A 323 23.67 -9.68 -16.72
C TYR A 323 24.95 -8.93 -16.33
N ALA A 324 24.84 -7.74 -15.72
CA ALA A 324 26.00 -6.98 -15.28
C ALA A 324 26.81 -7.82 -14.27
N SER A 325 28.09 -8.01 -14.56
CA SER A 325 28.99 -8.75 -13.69
C SER A 325 30.38 -8.14 -13.74
N VAL A 326 30.95 -7.88 -12.57
CA VAL A 326 32.31 -7.38 -12.44
C VAL A 326 33.21 -8.44 -11.82
N LYS A 327 34.48 -8.43 -12.24
CA LYS A 327 35.47 -9.36 -11.71
C LYS A 327 35.87 -8.94 -10.29
N SER A 328 35.68 -9.85 -9.35
CA SER A 328 36.23 -9.69 -8.00
C SER A 328 37.76 -9.78 -8.03
N ARG A 329 38.44 -9.36 -6.94
CA ARG A 329 39.90 -9.45 -6.84
C ARG A 329 40.46 -10.86 -7.10
N ALA A 330 39.65 -11.90 -6.85
CA ALA A 330 40.02 -13.31 -7.03
C ALA A 330 39.87 -13.78 -8.48
N GLU A 331 38.99 -13.14 -9.24
CA GLU A 331 38.71 -13.50 -10.64
C GLU A 331 39.60 -12.74 -11.63
N VAL A 332 40.18 -11.61 -11.21
CA VAL A 332 41.15 -10.87 -12.03
C VAL A 332 42.47 -11.64 -12.14
N ARG A 333 42.89 -11.93 -13.37
CA ARG A 333 44.09 -12.75 -13.67
C ARG A 333 45.36 -12.27 -12.94
N GLY A 334 46.02 -13.17 -12.22
CA GLY A 334 47.31 -12.93 -11.55
C GLY A 334 47.18 -12.52 -10.09
N GLY A 335 48.19 -11.85 -9.52
CA GLY A 335 48.10 -11.32 -8.15
C GLY A 335 48.31 -12.31 -7.00
N GLY A 336 48.79 -13.53 -7.27
CA GLY A 336 49.12 -14.51 -6.23
C GLY A 336 50.43 -14.25 -5.47
N ARG A 337 51.34 -13.43 -6.03
CA ARG A 337 52.62 -13.06 -5.38
C ARG A 337 52.50 -11.73 -4.64
N LYS A 338 53.03 -11.68 -3.41
CA LYS A 338 53.15 -10.45 -2.63
C LYS A 338 54.10 -9.44 -3.32
N PRO A 339 53.69 -8.17 -3.53
CA PRO A 339 54.51 -7.19 -4.24
C PRO A 339 55.87 -6.90 -3.60
N TRP A 340 55.90 -6.74 -2.26
CA TRP A 340 57.12 -6.53 -1.48
C TRP A 340 56.98 -7.03 -0.04
N LYS A 341 58.10 -7.15 0.67
CA LYS A 341 58.15 -7.57 2.09
C LYS A 341 57.37 -6.58 2.98
N GLN A 342 56.78 -7.08 4.07
CA GLN A 342 55.91 -6.30 4.95
C GLN A 342 56.58 -5.09 5.61
N LYS A 343 57.90 -5.18 5.85
CA LYS A 343 58.72 -4.16 6.51
C LYS A 343 60.01 -3.95 5.70
N GLY A 344 60.62 -2.78 5.85
CA GLY A 344 61.92 -2.42 5.24
C GLY A 344 61.86 -1.64 3.93
N SER A 345 60.70 -1.53 3.26
CA SER A 345 60.58 -0.84 1.96
C SER A 345 60.18 0.63 2.05
N GLY A 346 59.71 1.12 3.21
CA GLY A 346 59.18 2.49 3.38
C GLY A 346 57.84 2.75 2.66
N ARG A 347 57.25 1.75 1.98
CA ARG A 347 55.99 1.86 1.23
C ARG A 347 54.81 1.32 2.03
N ALA A 348 53.59 1.69 1.62
CA ALA A 348 52.36 1.10 2.15
C ALA A 348 52.35 -0.44 2.03
N ARG A 349 51.64 -1.11 2.94
CA ARG A 349 51.59 -2.57 3.02
C ARG A 349 50.55 -3.12 2.05
N HIS A 350 50.96 -3.98 1.12
CA HIS A 350 50.04 -4.65 0.19
C HIS A 350 50.25 -6.16 0.13
N GLY A 351 49.15 -6.91 0.04
CA GLY A 351 49.14 -8.36 -0.12
C GLY A 351 49.10 -8.83 -1.56
N SER A 352 48.41 -8.11 -2.45
CA SER A 352 48.24 -8.45 -3.86
C SER A 352 48.08 -7.20 -4.73
N ILE A 353 48.59 -7.25 -5.96
CA ILE A 353 48.37 -6.21 -6.98
C ILE A 353 46.94 -6.19 -7.53
N ARG A 354 46.10 -7.20 -7.21
CA ARG A 354 44.70 -7.28 -7.67
C ARG A 354 43.68 -6.76 -6.66
N SER A 355 44.15 -6.21 -5.54
CA SER A 355 43.25 -5.59 -4.58
C SER A 355 42.54 -4.35 -5.17
N PRO A 356 41.33 -4.00 -4.69
CA PRO A 356 40.57 -2.87 -5.23
C PRO A 356 41.27 -1.51 -5.17
N LEU A 357 42.24 -1.36 -4.26
CA LEU A 357 43.06 -0.15 -4.12
C LEU A 357 44.04 0.05 -5.29
N TRP A 358 44.32 -1.00 -6.07
CA TRP A 358 45.28 -0.95 -7.17
C TRP A 358 44.57 -0.68 -8.50
N ARG A 359 45.22 0.09 -9.37
CA ARG A 359 44.78 0.25 -10.77
C ARG A 359 44.78 -1.12 -11.48
N GLY A 360 43.65 -1.48 -12.08
CA GLY A 360 43.47 -2.80 -12.70
C GLY A 360 43.33 -3.94 -11.68
N GLY A 361 43.02 -3.61 -10.42
CA GLY A 361 42.51 -4.55 -9.42
C GLY A 361 41.04 -4.91 -9.64
N GLY A 362 40.54 -5.87 -8.88
CA GLY A 362 39.13 -6.25 -8.92
C GLY A 362 38.23 -5.25 -8.20
N VAL A 363 36.95 -5.24 -8.53
CA VAL A 363 35.95 -4.40 -7.86
C VAL A 363 35.57 -5.03 -6.52
N ALA A 364 35.47 -4.21 -5.46
CA ALA A 364 35.12 -4.67 -4.12
C ALA A 364 33.62 -5.02 -4.01
N HIS A 365 32.78 -4.02 -4.24
CA HIS A 365 31.32 -4.16 -4.30
C HIS A 365 30.86 -3.69 -5.67
N GLY A 366 30.36 -4.63 -6.45
CA GLY A 366 29.78 -4.36 -7.75
C GLY A 366 28.83 -5.48 -8.13
N PRO A 367 28.17 -5.39 -9.28
CA PRO A 367 27.14 -6.35 -9.66
C PRO A 367 27.74 -7.76 -9.81
N ARG A 368 27.05 -8.74 -9.24
CA ARG A 368 27.41 -10.17 -9.28
C ARG A 368 26.35 -10.93 -10.08
N GLY A 369 26.35 -10.71 -11.39
CA GLY A 369 25.37 -11.28 -12.31
C GLY A 369 25.67 -12.73 -12.73
N PRO A 370 24.65 -13.44 -13.24
CA PRO A 370 23.30 -12.95 -13.50
C PRO A 370 22.43 -12.82 -12.23
N THR A 371 21.70 -11.71 -12.09
CA THR A 371 20.76 -11.46 -10.97
C THR A 371 19.33 -11.35 -11.49
N SER A 372 18.40 -12.12 -10.90
CA SER A 372 16.98 -12.07 -11.20
C SER A 372 16.23 -11.20 -10.20
N TYR A 373 15.20 -10.50 -10.68
CA TYR A 373 14.29 -9.67 -9.86
C TYR A 373 12.89 -10.32 -9.79
N TYR A 374 12.84 -11.64 -9.88
CA TYR A 374 11.60 -12.39 -9.96
C TYR A 374 10.90 -12.46 -8.61
N TYR A 375 9.62 -12.09 -8.60
CA TYR A 375 8.68 -12.35 -7.51
C TYR A 375 7.27 -12.43 -8.11
N MET A 376 6.35 -13.10 -7.40
CA MET A 376 4.96 -13.24 -7.84
C MET A 376 4.01 -12.54 -6.87
N LEU A 377 3.18 -11.65 -7.42
CA LEU A 377 2.07 -11.08 -6.68
C LEU A 377 0.91 -12.09 -6.54
N PRO A 378 0.17 -12.05 -5.42
CA PRO A 378 -1.05 -12.84 -5.25
C PRO A 378 -2.01 -12.62 -6.43
N MET A 379 -2.69 -13.68 -6.85
CA MET A 379 -3.56 -13.61 -8.03
C MET A 379 -4.70 -12.61 -7.86
N LYS A 380 -5.32 -12.55 -6.66
CA LYS A 380 -6.40 -11.59 -6.35
C LYS A 380 -5.93 -10.13 -6.50
N VAL A 381 -4.69 -9.81 -6.09
CA VAL A 381 -4.12 -8.45 -6.23
C VAL A 381 -3.92 -8.07 -7.70
N ARG A 382 -3.42 -9.01 -8.52
CA ARG A 382 -3.24 -8.78 -9.97
C ARG A 382 -4.58 -8.55 -10.68
N VAL A 383 -5.60 -9.32 -10.31
CA VAL A 383 -6.98 -9.19 -10.81
C VAL A 383 -7.58 -7.86 -10.39
N GLN A 384 -7.42 -7.49 -9.12
CA GLN A 384 -7.91 -6.22 -8.61
C GLN A 384 -7.24 -5.04 -9.32
N GLY A 385 -5.94 -5.12 -9.63
CA GLY A 385 -5.25 -4.11 -10.43
C GLY A 385 -5.86 -3.93 -11.84
N LEU A 386 -6.30 -5.01 -12.48
CA LEU A 386 -7.02 -4.93 -13.78
C LEU A 386 -8.39 -4.25 -13.63
N LYS A 387 -9.18 -4.63 -12.62
CA LYS A 387 -10.49 -4.01 -12.33
C LYS A 387 -10.35 -2.50 -12.08
N ILE A 388 -9.36 -2.10 -11.26
CA ILE A 388 -9.08 -0.69 -10.97
C ILE A 388 -8.66 0.05 -12.24
N ALA A 389 -7.82 -0.55 -13.10
CA ALA A 389 -7.39 0.08 -14.34
C ALA A 389 -8.56 0.30 -15.31
N LEU A 390 -9.48 -0.68 -15.41
CA LEU A 390 -10.69 -0.56 -16.22
C LEU A 390 -11.63 0.53 -15.67
N THR A 391 -11.85 0.53 -14.35
CA THR A 391 -12.68 1.53 -13.67
C THR A 391 -12.10 2.93 -13.87
N ALA A 392 -10.77 3.10 -13.72
CA ALA A 392 -10.12 4.38 -13.92
C ALA A 392 -10.26 4.90 -15.36
N LYS A 393 -10.10 4.02 -16.36
CA LYS A 393 -10.30 4.40 -17.78
C LYS A 393 -11.74 4.80 -18.07
N LEU A 394 -12.72 4.10 -17.49
CA LEU A 394 -14.12 4.44 -17.65
C LEU A 394 -14.46 5.77 -16.97
N ALA A 395 -14.00 5.98 -15.73
CA ALA A 395 -14.27 7.20 -14.97
C ALA A 395 -13.61 8.46 -15.56
N GLN A 396 -12.59 8.29 -16.40
CA GLN A 396 -11.90 9.36 -17.13
C GLN A 396 -12.41 9.53 -18.57
N ASP A 397 -13.48 8.84 -18.96
CA ASP A 397 -14.05 8.86 -20.32
C ASP A 397 -13.09 8.37 -21.43
N TYR A 398 -12.05 7.62 -21.07
CA TYR A 398 -11.07 7.03 -21.99
C TYR A 398 -11.38 5.57 -22.37
N LEU A 399 -12.47 5.01 -21.86
CA LEU A 399 -12.93 3.67 -22.22
C LEU A 399 -14.06 3.75 -23.23
N HIS A 400 -13.86 3.14 -24.40
CA HIS A 400 -14.88 3.08 -25.45
C HIS A 400 -15.22 1.62 -25.76
N VAL A 401 -16.50 1.32 -25.91
CA VAL A 401 -16.97 -0.01 -26.31
C VAL A 401 -17.43 0.03 -27.75
N ILE A 402 -16.98 -0.95 -28.54
CA ILE A 402 -17.31 -1.09 -29.96
C ILE A 402 -18.05 -2.40 -30.23
N ASP A 403 -18.87 -2.40 -31.27
CA ASP A 403 -19.61 -3.57 -31.73
C ASP A 403 -18.68 -4.63 -32.35
N THR A 404 -17.94 -4.22 -33.38
CA THR A 404 -17.13 -5.05 -34.26
C THR A 404 -15.85 -4.33 -34.64
N LEU A 405 -14.82 -5.09 -35.02
CA LEU A 405 -13.54 -4.57 -35.50
C LEU A 405 -13.48 -4.36 -37.01
N GLU A 406 -14.63 -4.39 -37.68
CA GLU A 406 -14.69 -4.22 -39.12
C GLU A 406 -14.49 -2.75 -39.49
N ILE A 407 -13.49 -2.52 -40.34
CA ILE A 407 -13.23 -1.20 -40.94
C ILE A 407 -13.44 -1.27 -42.44
N PRO A 408 -13.96 -0.19 -43.06
CA PRO A 408 -14.33 -0.18 -44.48
C PRO A 408 -13.11 -0.27 -45.41
N THR A 409 -11.95 0.18 -44.96
CA THR A 409 -10.73 0.27 -45.77
C THR A 409 -9.52 -0.19 -44.93
N PRO A 410 -8.55 -0.91 -45.52
CA PRO A 410 -7.33 -1.33 -44.82
C PRO A 410 -6.31 -0.19 -44.60
N ASP A 411 -6.66 1.05 -44.93
CA ASP A 411 -5.75 2.19 -44.91
C ASP A 411 -5.53 2.69 -43.46
N PRO A 412 -4.27 2.83 -43.00
CA PRO A 412 -3.98 3.30 -41.65
C PRO A 412 -4.49 4.73 -41.39
N HIS A 413 -4.53 5.55 -42.45
CA HIS A 413 -4.96 6.94 -42.35
C HIS A 413 -6.43 7.06 -41.92
N TYR A 414 -7.29 6.14 -42.37
CA TYR A 414 -8.69 6.09 -41.94
C TYR A 414 -8.81 5.98 -40.42
N LEU A 415 -8.01 5.11 -39.78
CA LEU A 415 -8.02 4.95 -38.33
C LEU A 415 -7.47 6.19 -37.60
N GLU A 416 -6.39 6.78 -38.10
CA GLU A 416 -5.83 8.00 -37.50
C GLU A 416 -6.81 9.16 -37.55
N GLU A 417 -7.48 9.36 -38.68
CA GLU A 417 -8.52 10.37 -38.86
C GLU A 417 -9.73 10.08 -37.97
N LEU A 418 -10.17 8.82 -37.86
CA LEU A 418 -11.27 8.43 -36.99
C LEU A 418 -10.97 8.71 -35.52
N VAL A 419 -9.77 8.36 -35.06
CA VAL A 419 -9.32 8.63 -33.68
C VAL A 419 -9.26 10.13 -33.40
N LYS A 420 -8.73 10.93 -34.33
CA LYS A 420 -8.70 12.39 -34.21
C LYS A 420 -10.09 13.01 -34.21
N HIS A 421 -10.96 12.54 -35.10
CA HIS A 421 -12.33 13.04 -35.23
C HIS A 421 -13.15 12.78 -33.96
N ARG A 422 -12.98 11.59 -33.36
CA ARG A 422 -13.66 11.21 -32.11
C ARG A 422 -12.96 11.67 -30.83
N GLN A 423 -11.80 12.33 -30.97
CA GLN A 423 -11.02 12.84 -29.84
C GLN A 423 -10.60 11.75 -28.84
N TRP A 424 -10.28 10.55 -29.34
CA TRP A 424 -9.81 9.42 -28.51
C TRP A 424 -8.35 9.56 -28.03
N GLY A 425 -7.77 10.77 -28.08
CA GLY A 425 -6.39 11.03 -27.70
C GLY A 425 -5.35 10.57 -28.73
N ASP A 426 -4.08 10.60 -28.31
CA ASP A 426 -2.92 10.37 -29.17
C ASP A 426 -2.56 8.89 -29.30
N SER A 427 -2.96 8.06 -28.34
CA SER A 427 -2.64 6.63 -28.31
C SER A 427 -3.84 5.78 -27.90
N VAL A 428 -4.05 4.70 -28.65
CA VAL A 428 -5.25 3.87 -28.53
C VAL A 428 -4.86 2.39 -28.45
N LEU A 429 -5.40 1.69 -27.46
CA LEU A 429 -5.27 0.25 -27.32
C LEU A 429 -6.60 -0.41 -27.65
N ILE A 430 -6.63 -1.25 -28.68
CA ILE A 430 -7.80 -1.99 -29.13
C ILE A 430 -7.68 -3.44 -28.63
N VAL A 431 -8.76 -3.99 -28.07
CA VAL A 431 -8.78 -5.32 -27.47
C VAL A 431 -9.93 -6.18 -28.01
N ASP A 432 -9.62 -7.41 -28.41
CA ASP A 432 -10.60 -8.39 -28.91
C ASP A 432 -10.41 -9.80 -28.35
N VAL A 433 -11.43 -10.66 -28.42
CA VAL A 433 -11.33 -12.07 -27.96
C VAL A 433 -10.76 -13.00 -29.04
N GLY A 434 -10.94 -12.67 -30.32
CA GLY A 434 -10.59 -13.55 -31.44
C GLY A 434 -9.07 -13.77 -31.62
N GLU A 435 -8.70 -14.99 -32.04
CA GLU A 435 -7.38 -15.26 -32.63
C GLU A 435 -7.31 -14.77 -34.09
N ASP A 436 -8.46 -14.81 -34.78
CA ASP A 436 -8.64 -14.38 -36.16
C ASP A 436 -9.19 -12.95 -36.21
N PHE A 437 -8.29 -11.96 -36.26
CA PHE A 437 -8.67 -10.57 -36.51
C PHE A 437 -9.00 -10.35 -38.00
N THR A 438 -9.94 -9.43 -38.27
CA THR A 438 -10.28 -9.03 -39.64
C THR A 438 -9.04 -8.54 -40.40
N HIS A 439 -8.89 -8.92 -41.68
CA HIS A 439 -7.71 -8.59 -42.47
C HIS A 439 -7.44 -7.07 -42.54
N ASN A 440 -8.50 -6.28 -42.70
CA ASN A 440 -8.38 -4.83 -42.85
C ASN A 440 -7.78 -4.16 -41.60
N ILE A 441 -8.27 -4.51 -40.40
CA ILE A 441 -7.84 -3.88 -39.15
C ILE A 441 -6.39 -4.25 -38.79
N LEU A 442 -5.99 -5.49 -39.09
CA LEU A 442 -4.60 -5.93 -38.95
C LEU A 442 -3.67 -5.14 -39.87
N GLN A 443 -4.02 -5.01 -41.14
CA GLN A 443 -3.21 -4.27 -42.10
C GLN A 443 -3.11 -2.78 -41.74
N ALA A 444 -4.22 -2.18 -41.30
CA ALA A 444 -4.25 -0.78 -40.91
C ALA A 444 -3.39 -0.50 -39.67
N THR A 445 -3.41 -1.38 -38.66
CA THR A 445 -2.66 -1.17 -37.42
C THR A 445 -1.20 -1.63 -37.46
N ALA A 446 -0.83 -2.57 -38.34
CA ALA A 446 0.53 -3.14 -38.38
C ALA A 446 1.65 -2.10 -38.55
N ASN A 447 1.36 -1.00 -39.26
CA ASN A 447 2.32 0.08 -39.52
C ASN A 447 2.24 1.22 -38.50
N LEU A 448 1.19 1.26 -37.67
CA LEU A 448 0.95 2.33 -36.71
C LEU A 448 1.70 2.04 -35.39
N LYS A 449 2.21 3.10 -34.76
CA LYS A 449 2.90 3.01 -33.46
C LYS A 449 2.00 3.44 -32.29
N SER A 450 1.07 4.35 -32.55
CA SER A 450 0.13 4.93 -31.58
C SER A 450 -1.06 4.02 -31.31
N ILE A 451 -1.53 3.31 -32.34
CA ILE A 451 -2.69 2.41 -32.27
C ILE A 451 -2.19 0.97 -32.26
N ASN A 452 -2.45 0.26 -31.17
CA ASN A 452 -2.05 -1.14 -31.02
C ASN A 452 -3.27 -2.03 -30.82
N ILE A 453 -3.24 -3.23 -31.39
CA ILE A 453 -4.24 -4.27 -31.16
C ILE A 453 -3.64 -5.39 -30.33
N ILE A 454 -4.36 -5.85 -29.32
CA ILE A 454 -4.00 -7.02 -28.53
C ILE A 454 -5.21 -7.94 -28.34
N PRO A 455 -5.01 -9.26 -28.20
CA PRO A 455 -6.07 -10.14 -27.76
C PRO A 455 -6.39 -9.88 -26.27
N ALA A 456 -7.62 -10.17 -25.84
CA ALA A 456 -8.11 -9.99 -24.48
C ALA A 456 -7.31 -10.81 -23.46
N ILE A 457 -6.77 -11.96 -23.88
CA ILE A 457 -5.86 -12.80 -23.10
C ILE A 457 -4.55 -12.05 -22.76
N GLY A 458 -4.11 -11.14 -23.63
CA GLY A 458 -2.90 -10.34 -23.46
C GLY A 458 -3.10 -9.02 -22.71
N LEU A 459 -4.32 -8.74 -22.23
CA LEU A 459 -4.62 -7.49 -21.53
C LEU A 459 -3.82 -7.38 -20.22
N ASN A 460 -3.21 -6.22 -20.01
CA ASN A 460 -2.33 -5.98 -18.87
C ASN A 460 -2.34 -4.51 -18.46
N VAL A 461 -2.10 -4.25 -17.17
CA VAL A 461 -2.12 -2.89 -16.59
C VAL A 461 -1.09 -1.96 -17.25
N HIS A 462 0.14 -2.41 -17.49
CA HIS A 462 1.16 -1.59 -18.15
C HIS A 462 0.69 -1.06 -19.51
N SER A 463 0.16 -1.92 -20.37
CA SER A 463 -0.37 -1.51 -21.69
C SER A 463 -1.56 -0.56 -21.55
N MET A 464 -2.47 -0.79 -20.59
CA MET A 464 -3.60 0.10 -20.36
C MET A 464 -3.17 1.49 -19.88
N LEU A 465 -2.15 1.58 -19.03
CA LEU A 465 -1.61 2.86 -18.55
C LEU A 465 -0.76 3.57 -19.60
N LYS A 466 -0.07 2.82 -20.46
CA LYS A 466 0.76 3.38 -21.53
C LYS A 466 -0.06 4.09 -22.62
N HIS A 467 -1.26 3.60 -22.90
CA HIS A 467 -2.15 4.20 -23.91
C HIS A 467 -3.17 5.11 -23.23
N GLU A 468 -3.55 6.19 -23.91
CA GLU A 468 -4.55 7.14 -23.39
C GLU A 468 -5.94 6.52 -23.42
N SER A 469 -6.36 5.99 -24.56
CA SER A 469 -7.69 5.39 -24.71
C SER A 469 -7.64 3.87 -24.83
N LEU A 470 -8.65 3.23 -24.26
CA LEU A 470 -8.88 1.78 -24.32
C LEU A 470 -10.18 1.51 -25.09
N VAL A 471 -10.10 0.68 -26.11
CA VAL A 471 -11.23 0.29 -26.94
C VAL A 471 -11.47 -1.21 -26.79
N LEU A 472 -12.66 -1.59 -26.31
CA LEU A 472 -13.04 -2.99 -26.09
C LEU A 472 -14.17 -3.39 -27.03
N THR A 473 -14.07 -4.59 -27.64
CA THR A 473 -15.23 -5.18 -28.32
C THR A 473 -16.28 -5.68 -27.31
N LEU A 474 -17.54 -5.79 -27.73
CA LEU A 474 -18.61 -6.39 -26.91
C LEU A 474 -18.23 -7.78 -26.40
N GLU A 475 -17.58 -8.58 -27.23
CA GLU A 475 -17.09 -9.91 -26.86
C GLU A 475 -15.97 -9.82 -25.83
N ALA A 476 -15.04 -8.86 -25.97
CA ALA A 476 -13.98 -8.63 -25.00
C ALA A 476 -14.53 -8.24 -23.63
N VAL A 477 -15.56 -7.39 -23.58
CA VAL A 477 -16.22 -7.03 -22.33
C VAL A 477 -16.80 -8.28 -21.65
N LYS A 478 -17.56 -9.11 -22.39
CA LYS A 478 -18.13 -10.37 -21.85
C LYS A 478 -17.05 -11.31 -21.32
N PHE A 479 -15.97 -11.47 -22.05
CA PHE A 479 -14.85 -12.32 -21.66
C PHE A 479 -14.18 -11.82 -20.38
N LEU A 480 -13.92 -10.51 -20.29
CA LEU A 480 -13.27 -9.89 -19.15
C LEU A 480 -14.14 -9.96 -17.90
N GLU A 481 -15.43 -9.62 -18.00
CA GLU A 481 -16.36 -9.69 -16.87
C GLU A 481 -16.39 -11.10 -16.28
N LYS A 482 -16.64 -12.11 -17.13
CA LYS A 482 -16.70 -13.52 -16.71
C LYS A 482 -15.42 -13.98 -16.01
N LYS A 483 -14.24 -13.61 -16.55
CA LYS A 483 -12.94 -14.04 -15.98
C LYS A 483 -12.60 -13.29 -14.69
N LEU A 484 -12.90 -12.00 -14.61
CA LEU A 484 -12.57 -11.18 -13.44
C LEU A 484 -13.52 -11.44 -12.27
N LEU A 485 -14.82 -11.64 -12.52
CA LEU A 485 -15.82 -11.94 -11.50
C LEU A 485 -15.65 -13.33 -10.90
N TRP A 486 -15.21 -14.30 -11.69
CA TRP A 486 -14.90 -15.65 -11.18
C TRP A 486 -13.92 -15.63 -9.99
N HIS A 487 -13.03 -14.64 -9.91
CA HIS A 487 -12.07 -14.54 -8.81
C HIS A 487 -12.66 -14.09 -7.48
N ASP A 488 -13.85 -13.49 -7.46
CA ASP A 488 -14.50 -13.00 -6.25
C ASP A 488 -15.20 -14.14 -5.49
N SER A 489 -15.74 -15.13 -6.20
CA SER A 489 -16.52 -16.24 -5.64
C SER A 489 -15.78 -17.58 -5.57
N ARG A 490 -14.55 -17.67 -6.10
CA ARG A 490 -13.79 -18.93 -6.13
C ARG A 490 -13.28 -19.37 -4.75
N PHE A 491 -13.12 -20.68 -4.60
CA PHE A 491 -12.39 -21.28 -3.49
C PHE A 491 -10.87 -21.07 -3.60
N ALA A 492 -10.18 -21.25 -2.46
CA ALA A 492 -8.74 -21.34 -2.43
C ALA A 492 -8.26 -22.54 -3.28
N PRO A 493 -7.14 -22.40 -4.03
CA PRO A 493 -6.64 -23.48 -4.87
C PRO A 493 -6.15 -24.65 -4.01
N LEU A 494 -6.73 -25.83 -4.17
CA LEU A 494 -6.20 -27.07 -3.59
C LEU A 494 -4.97 -27.57 -4.37
N TYR A 495 -5.00 -27.40 -5.68
CA TYR A 495 -3.93 -27.74 -6.61
C TYR A 495 -3.97 -26.80 -7.82
N PRO A 496 -2.95 -26.77 -8.70
CA PRO A 496 -2.91 -25.83 -9.81
C PRO A 496 -4.16 -25.90 -10.70
N PHE A 497 -4.75 -24.75 -11.04
CA PHE A 497 -5.97 -24.62 -11.86
C PHE A 497 -5.86 -25.19 -13.28
N LYS A 498 -4.67 -25.59 -13.72
CA LYS A 498 -4.48 -26.31 -14.99
C LYS A 498 -4.95 -27.77 -14.93
N LEU A 499 -5.19 -28.31 -13.74
CA LEU A 499 -5.68 -29.66 -13.55
C LEU A 499 -7.21 -29.68 -13.61
N PRO A 500 -7.83 -30.83 -13.89
CA PRO A 500 -9.28 -30.91 -14.01
C PRO A 500 -9.98 -30.56 -12.69
N TYR A 501 -10.93 -29.63 -12.75
CA TYR A 501 -11.91 -29.33 -11.69
C TYR A 501 -13.32 -29.66 -12.20
N SER A 502 -14.29 -29.78 -11.30
CA SER A 502 -15.68 -30.10 -11.67
C SER A 502 -16.42 -28.96 -12.38
N ASP A 503 -16.09 -27.73 -12.00
CA ASP A 503 -16.82 -26.49 -12.31
C ASP A 503 -15.95 -25.46 -13.04
N MET A 504 -14.69 -25.81 -13.35
CA MET A 504 -13.79 -25.01 -14.17
C MET A 504 -13.50 -25.76 -15.48
N PRO A 505 -13.63 -25.08 -16.64
CA PRO A 505 -13.35 -25.67 -17.95
C PRO A 505 -11.87 -25.98 -18.16
#